data_AF-A0A956C688-F1
#
_entry.id   AF-A0A956C688-F1
#
_cell.length_a   1.000
_cell.length_b   1.000
_cell.length_c   1.000
_cell.angle_alpha   90.00
_cell.angle_beta   90.00
_cell.angle_gamma   90.00
#
_symmetry.space_group_name_H-M   'P 1'
#
loop_
_entity.id
_entity.type
_entity.pdbx_description
1 polymer ?
#
loop_
_entity_poly.entity_id
_entity_poly.type
_entity_poly.pdbx_seq_one_letter_code
_entity_poly.pdbx_strand_id
1 'polypeptide(L)'
;MKLSLRARAIAPIASLASLVACTAATYDEPAGTTTSDLTHGAYDAPRGAAIAQRALSMWSGRSSRNLCLAGVNDTLERSGVVSPAFPRLPSAVAFDDWARANPGELARRGFARETLSLDAIPRGTIITWRPGQCGYHARYGHVEIVVDDASSRACSDYCGAIRKNCGAPGMYVPVRSGGGGASSCSVAADKKLYCGNKPNVALHERPTAGSPVVNTLRSTHSWFECWFPGQMHSGGNTTWYWTLGDDNRARGFVPASALETSAELDQNPTAAGLVRCGD
;
A
#
# COMPACT_ATOMS: atom_id res chain seq x y z
N MET A 1 56.50 -4.99 74.30
CA MET A 1 56.13 -5.46 72.95
C MET A 1 55.40 -4.34 72.22
N LYS A 2 56.03 -3.68 71.24
CA LYS A 2 55.41 -2.64 70.40
C LYS A 2 54.97 -3.30 69.08
N LEU A 3 53.66 -3.47 68.88
CA LEU A 3 53.09 -3.94 67.62
C LEU A 3 53.04 -2.77 66.63
N SER A 4 53.79 -2.88 65.54
CA SER A 4 53.81 -1.94 64.42
C SER A 4 52.80 -2.39 63.36
N LEU A 5 51.62 -1.75 63.28
CA LEU A 5 50.70 -1.92 62.15
C LEU A 5 51.25 -1.17 60.93
N ARG A 6 51.55 -1.89 59.85
CA ARG A 6 51.81 -1.30 58.52
C ARG A 6 50.51 -1.28 57.74
N ALA A 7 50.02 -0.08 57.44
CA ALA A 7 48.93 0.13 56.49
C ALA A 7 49.43 -0.15 55.07
N ARG A 8 48.77 -1.07 54.36
CA ARG A 8 48.97 -1.29 52.92
C ARG A 8 48.10 -0.30 52.16
N ALA A 9 48.72 0.56 51.35
CA ALA A 9 48.02 1.38 50.38
C ALA A 9 47.44 0.49 49.27
N ILE A 10 46.13 0.57 49.07
CA ILE A 10 45.40 -0.07 47.98
C ILE A 10 45.43 0.90 46.80
N ALA A 11 46.05 0.50 45.69
CA ALA A 11 46.03 1.27 44.45
C ALA A 11 44.63 1.24 43.81
N PRO A 12 44.17 2.34 43.20
CA PRO A 12 42.90 2.34 42.48
C PRO A 12 43.03 1.51 41.20
N ILE A 13 42.18 0.49 41.09
CA ILE A 13 41.98 -0.25 39.83
C ILE A 13 41.23 0.68 38.89
N ALA A 14 41.95 1.28 37.94
CA ALA A 14 41.34 1.98 36.82
C ALA A 14 40.56 0.96 35.99
N SER A 15 39.23 1.02 36.09
CA SER A 15 38.33 0.24 35.25
C SER A 15 38.43 0.79 33.83
N LEU A 16 39.18 0.09 32.98
CA LEU A 16 39.16 0.28 31.52
C LEU A 16 37.76 -0.09 31.03
N ALA A 17 36.89 0.92 30.96
CA ALA A 17 35.68 0.84 30.17
C ALA A 17 36.10 0.73 28.70
N SER A 18 36.20 -0.51 28.20
CA SER A 18 36.30 -0.77 26.78
C SER A 18 35.07 -0.19 26.09
N LEU A 19 35.25 0.95 25.43
CA LEU A 19 34.38 1.42 24.36
C LEU A 19 34.45 0.36 23.24
N VAL A 20 33.60 -0.65 23.35
CA VAL A 20 33.25 -1.49 22.21
C VAL A 20 32.42 -0.59 21.30
N ALA A 21 33.12 0.08 20.38
CA ALA A 21 32.47 0.68 19.24
C ALA A 21 31.73 -0.44 18.52
N CYS A 22 30.40 -0.42 18.56
CA CYS A 22 29.58 -1.20 17.65
C CYS A 22 29.95 -0.74 16.24
N THR A 23 30.86 -1.46 15.60
CA THR A 23 31.00 -1.44 14.15
C THR A 23 29.66 -1.88 13.60
N ALA A 24 28.88 -0.93 13.07
CA ALA A 24 27.68 -1.24 12.31
C ALA A 24 28.09 -2.23 11.23
N ALA A 25 27.53 -3.44 11.28
CA ALA A 25 27.68 -4.40 10.20
C ALA A 25 27.16 -3.71 8.93
N THR A 26 28.07 -3.42 8.01
CA THR A 26 27.72 -3.03 6.66
C THR A 26 27.05 -4.26 6.05
N TYR A 27 25.72 -4.30 6.09
CA TYR A 27 24.97 -5.17 5.21
C TYR A 27 25.23 -4.64 3.81
N ASP A 28 26.10 -5.36 3.06
CA ASP A 28 26.17 -5.22 1.62
C ASP A 28 24.80 -5.62 1.08
N GLU A 29 23.95 -4.63 0.83
CA GLU A 29 22.82 -4.83 -0.08
C GLU A 29 23.43 -5.28 -1.41
N PRO A 30 23.03 -6.44 -1.97
CA PRO A 30 23.40 -6.74 -3.34
C PRO A 30 22.95 -5.55 -4.19
N ALA A 31 23.86 -4.99 -4.99
CA ALA A 31 23.62 -3.83 -5.83
C ALA A 31 22.38 -4.07 -6.68
N GLY A 32 21.23 -3.68 -6.15
CA GLY A 32 19.97 -3.71 -6.85
C GLY A 32 20.11 -2.71 -7.98
N THR A 33 19.94 -3.18 -9.20
CA THR A 33 19.76 -2.33 -10.38
C THR A 33 18.91 -1.13 -9.99
N THR A 34 19.52 0.06 -9.97
CA THR A 34 18.82 1.32 -9.74
C THR A 34 17.88 1.54 -10.90
N THR A 35 16.67 0.98 -10.80
CA THR A 35 15.52 1.37 -11.62
C THR A 35 14.98 2.68 -11.04
N SER A 36 15.77 3.75 -11.13
CA SER A 36 15.40 5.10 -10.74
C SER A 36 14.59 5.81 -11.82
N ASP A 37 13.82 5.06 -12.62
CA ASP A 37 13.06 5.60 -13.76
C ASP A 37 11.62 5.07 -13.75
N LEU A 38 11.02 4.97 -12.56
CA LEU A 38 9.60 5.26 -12.49
C LEU A 38 9.46 6.72 -12.90
N THR A 39 9.13 6.93 -14.17
CA THR A 39 8.40 8.12 -14.58
C THR A 39 7.33 8.38 -13.52
N HIS A 40 7.22 9.63 -13.09
CA HIS A 40 6.25 10.14 -12.12
C HIS A 40 4.79 9.65 -12.36
N GLY A 41 4.51 9.05 -13.53
CA GLY A 41 3.23 8.45 -13.92
C GLY A 41 2.91 7.06 -13.33
N ALA A 42 3.82 6.38 -12.63
CA ALA A 42 3.50 5.08 -12.01
C ALA A 42 2.79 5.21 -10.64
N TYR A 43 3.02 6.31 -9.90
CA TYR A 43 2.36 6.57 -8.61
C TYR A 43 0.85 6.79 -8.78
N ASP A 44 0.05 6.05 -8.01
CA ASP A 44 -1.40 6.19 -7.96
C ASP A 44 -1.81 7.15 -6.85
N ALA A 45 -1.94 8.43 -7.20
CA ALA A 45 -2.31 9.50 -6.28
C ALA A 45 -3.64 9.25 -5.56
N PRO A 46 -4.75 8.89 -6.24
CA PRO A 46 -6.01 8.54 -5.58
C PRO A 46 -5.85 7.42 -4.54
N ARG A 47 -5.14 6.35 -4.90
CA ARG A 47 -4.86 5.22 -3.99
C ARG A 47 -4.02 5.66 -2.80
N GLY A 48 -2.95 6.40 -3.03
CA GLY A 48 -2.09 6.94 -1.96
C GLY A 48 -2.85 7.88 -1.03
N ALA A 49 -3.73 8.73 -1.57
CA ALA A 49 -4.57 9.62 -0.78
C ALA A 49 -5.55 8.84 0.13
N ALA A 50 -6.20 7.81 -0.39
CA ALA A 50 -7.13 6.96 0.37
C ALA A 50 -6.42 6.21 1.51
N ILE A 51 -5.24 5.65 1.25
CA ILE A 51 -4.42 4.97 2.28
C ILE A 51 -4.02 5.96 3.37
N ALA A 52 -3.49 7.13 2.99
CA ALA A 52 -3.07 8.17 3.92
C ALA A 52 -4.23 8.71 4.78
N GLN A 53 -5.38 8.98 4.17
CA GLN A 53 -6.58 9.43 4.88
C GLN A 53 -7.04 8.37 5.88
N ARG A 54 -7.00 7.09 5.49
CA ARG A 54 -7.35 6.00 6.40
C ARG A 54 -6.39 5.94 7.59
N ALA A 55 -5.08 6.02 7.34
CA ALA A 55 -4.05 6.01 8.38
C ALA A 55 -4.29 7.13 9.41
N LEU A 56 -4.53 8.36 8.93
CA LEU A 56 -4.86 9.51 9.78
C LEU A 56 -6.12 9.27 10.61
N SER A 57 -7.19 8.77 9.99
CA SER A 57 -8.49 8.57 10.64
C SER A 57 -8.45 7.51 11.75
N MET A 58 -7.66 6.45 11.55
CA MET A 58 -7.59 5.34 12.49
C MET A 58 -6.72 5.67 13.68
N TRP A 59 -5.58 6.32 13.41
CA TRP A 59 -4.55 6.45 14.42
C TRP A 59 -4.57 7.79 15.10
N SER A 60 -4.99 8.91 14.49
CA SER A 60 -5.25 10.23 15.13
C SER A 60 -4.51 10.55 16.46
N GLY A 61 -3.21 10.22 16.56
CA GLY A 61 -2.39 10.34 17.78
C GLY A 61 -2.51 9.24 18.86
N ARG A 62 -3.38 8.24 18.71
CA ARG A 62 -3.58 7.09 19.62
C ARG A 62 -2.60 5.95 19.32
N SER A 63 -1.73 5.66 20.29
CA SER A 63 -0.79 4.54 20.26
C SER A 63 -1.50 3.18 20.09
N SER A 64 -1.03 2.34 19.16
CA SER A 64 -1.42 0.92 19.05
C SER A 64 -0.69 0.00 20.04
N ARG A 65 0.02 0.56 21.04
CA ARG A 65 0.78 -0.18 22.07
C ARG A 65 1.90 -1.06 21.48
N ASN A 66 2.73 -0.49 20.61
CA ASN A 66 3.87 -1.15 19.94
C ASN A 66 3.47 -2.16 18.84
N LEU A 67 2.27 -2.07 18.28
CA LEU A 67 1.78 -2.94 17.21
C LEU A 67 1.78 -2.20 15.86
N CYS A 68 2.89 -1.53 15.51
CA CYS A 68 3.00 -0.70 14.31
C CYS A 68 2.60 -1.43 13.01
N LEU A 69 3.06 -2.66 12.80
CA LEU A 69 2.67 -3.44 11.61
C LEU A 69 1.20 -3.85 11.62
N ALA A 70 0.64 -4.21 12.78
CA ALA A 70 -0.79 -4.51 12.85
C ALA A 70 -1.61 -3.27 12.47
N GLY A 71 -1.17 -2.08 12.92
CA GLY A 71 -1.84 -0.82 12.59
C GLY A 71 -1.76 -0.46 11.11
N VAL A 72 -0.61 -0.68 10.48
CA VAL A 72 -0.44 -0.54 9.02
C VAL A 72 -1.32 -1.54 8.27
N ASN A 73 -1.34 -2.82 8.66
CA ASN A 73 -2.18 -3.84 8.02
C ASN A 73 -3.68 -3.49 8.12
N ASP A 74 -4.16 -3.12 9.31
CA ASP A 74 -5.56 -2.74 9.49
C ASP A 74 -5.91 -1.48 8.69
N THR A 75 -4.97 -0.55 8.53
CA THR A 75 -5.12 0.64 7.67
C THR A 75 -5.30 0.23 6.21
N LEU A 76 -4.42 -0.62 5.70
CA LEU A 76 -4.46 -1.07 4.31
C LEU A 76 -5.74 -1.86 4.02
N GLU A 77 -6.12 -2.79 4.88
CA GLU A 77 -7.36 -3.56 4.73
C GLU A 77 -8.60 -2.67 4.78
N ARG A 78 -8.65 -1.70 5.70
CA ARG A 78 -9.81 -0.83 5.88
C ARG A 78 -9.80 0.39 4.96
N SER A 79 -8.74 0.61 4.18
CA SER A 79 -8.69 1.68 3.17
C SER A 79 -9.56 1.35 1.96
N GLY A 80 -9.93 0.08 1.80
CA GLY A 80 -10.65 -0.42 0.64
C GLY A 80 -9.78 -0.57 -0.61
N VAL A 81 -8.58 0.03 -0.68
CA VAL A 81 -7.80 0.03 -1.92
C VAL A 81 -6.94 -1.23 -2.11
N VAL A 82 -6.56 -1.90 -1.03
CA VAL A 82 -5.69 -3.07 -1.09
C VAL A 82 -6.52 -4.36 -1.16
N SER A 83 -6.45 -5.06 -2.29
CA SER A 83 -7.05 -6.37 -2.48
C SER A 83 -6.19 -7.21 -3.43
N PRO A 84 -5.80 -8.45 -3.05
CA PRO A 84 -6.05 -9.10 -1.77
C PRO A 84 -5.29 -8.42 -0.60
N ALA A 85 -5.69 -8.70 0.64
CA ALA A 85 -4.98 -8.21 1.83
C ALA A 85 -3.50 -8.63 1.83
N PHE A 86 -2.65 -7.84 2.48
CA PHE A 86 -1.27 -8.23 2.74
C PHE A 86 -1.22 -9.44 3.70
N PRO A 87 -0.22 -10.32 3.57
CA PRO A 87 -0.02 -11.35 4.58
C PRO A 87 0.21 -10.71 5.96
N ARG A 88 -0.44 -11.27 6.99
CA ARG A 88 -0.22 -10.84 8.38
C ARG A 88 1.12 -11.40 8.86
N LEU A 89 2.17 -10.60 8.71
CA LEU A 89 3.54 -10.94 9.09
C LEU A 89 3.84 -10.54 10.54
N PRO A 90 4.82 -11.19 11.21
CA PRO A 90 5.03 -11.01 12.65
C PRO A 90 5.73 -9.70 13.04
N SER A 91 6.36 -8.98 12.10
CA SER A 91 7.14 -7.78 12.39
C SER A 91 7.36 -6.91 11.16
N ALA A 92 7.70 -5.64 11.36
CA ALA A 92 8.00 -4.71 10.27
C ALA A 92 9.15 -5.20 9.38
N VAL A 93 10.21 -5.76 9.99
CA VAL A 93 11.31 -6.38 9.24
C VAL A 93 10.86 -7.59 8.43
N ALA A 94 9.96 -8.43 8.94
CA ALA A 94 9.41 -9.56 8.18
C ALA A 94 8.56 -9.09 6.99
N PHE A 95 7.82 -7.98 7.15
CA PHE A 95 7.12 -7.33 6.04
C PHE A 95 8.08 -6.80 4.98
N ASP A 96 9.14 -6.11 5.39
CA ASP A 96 10.19 -5.60 4.49
C ASP A 96 10.85 -6.74 3.69
N ASP A 97 11.28 -7.80 4.38
CA ASP A 97 11.88 -8.99 3.77
C ASP A 97 10.92 -9.68 2.78
N TRP A 98 9.66 -9.87 3.17
CA TRP A 98 8.64 -10.45 2.28
C TRP A 98 8.41 -9.58 1.04
N ALA A 99 8.23 -8.27 1.19
CA ALA A 99 7.94 -7.38 0.08
C ALA A 99 9.10 -7.30 -0.91
N ARG A 100 10.36 -7.34 -0.42
CA ARG A 100 11.57 -7.44 -1.26
C ARG A 100 11.65 -8.76 -2.01
N ALA A 101 11.31 -9.87 -1.36
CA ALA A 101 11.36 -11.20 -1.96
C ALA A 101 10.18 -11.49 -2.92
N ASN A 102 9.10 -10.71 -2.86
CA ASN A 102 7.86 -10.98 -3.59
C ASN A 102 7.34 -9.76 -4.41
N PRO A 103 8.16 -9.17 -5.31
CA PRO A 103 7.77 -7.95 -6.03
C PRO A 103 6.51 -8.13 -6.89
N GLY A 104 6.27 -9.32 -7.46
CA GLY A 104 5.05 -9.60 -8.23
C GLY A 104 3.77 -9.72 -7.38
N GLU A 105 3.87 -10.19 -6.14
CA GLU A 105 2.74 -10.20 -5.20
C GLU A 105 2.48 -8.81 -4.61
N LEU A 106 3.54 -8.02 -4.42
CA LEU A 106 3.47 -6.61 -4.05
C LEU A 106 2.77 -5.79 -5.14
N ALA A 107 3.18 -5.98 -6.41
CA ALA A 107 2.57 -5.34 -7.57
C ALA A 107 1.09 -5.72 -7.73
N ARG A 108 0.73 -6.99 -7.53
CA ARG A 108 -0.68 -7.45 -7.53
C ARG A 108 -1.54 -6.79 -6.45
N ARG A 109 -0.92 -6.23 -5.40
CA ARG A 109 -1.58 -5.45 -4.35
C ARG A 109 -1.50 -3.94 -4.60
N GLY A 110 -1.03 -3.51 -5.77
CA GLY A 110 -0.93 -2.11 -6.18
C GLY A 110 0.20 -1.36 -5.49
N PHE A 111 1.34 -2.02 -5.27
CA PHE A 111 2.54 -1.38 -4.72
C PHE A 111 3.79 -1.77 -5.53
N ALA A 112 4.76 -0.86 -5.60
CA ALA A 112 6.10 -1.13 -6.09
C ALA A 112 7.13 -0.72 -5.03
N ARG A 113 8.27 -1.41 -4.98
CA ARG A 113 9.39 -1.00 -4.14
C ARG A 113 10.18 0.07 -4.88
N GLU A 114 10.39 1.21 -4.23
CA GLU A 114 11.11 2.34 -4.80
C GLU A 114 12.29 2.77 -3.93
N THR A 115 13.21 3.51 -4.55
CA THR A 115 14.25 4.25 -3.85
C THR A 115 13.98 5.73 -4.03
N LEU A 116 13.32 6.35 -3.04
CA LEU A 116 12.98 7.77 -3.07
C LEU A 116 13.83 8.57 -2.09
N SER A 117 13.95 9.87 -2.34
CA SER A 117 14.43 10.80 -1.32
C SER A 117 13.46 10.80 -0.15
N LEU A 118 13.98 10.82 1.08
CA LEU A 118 13.17 10.97 2.29
C LEU A 118 12.36 12.28 2.30
N ASP A 119 12.75 13.27 1.49
CA ASP A 119 12.07 14.56 1.33
C ASP A 119 11.04 14.61 0.19
N ALA A 120 10.85 13.51 -0.54
CA ALA A 120 9.94 13.44 -1.67
C ALA A 120 9.19 12.09 -1.72
N ILE A 121 8.80 11.58 -0.56
CA ILE A 121 7.96 10.38 -0.43
C ILE A 121 6.48 10.77 -0.60
N PRO A 122 5.78 10.21 -1.60
CA PRO A 122 4.37 10.51 -1.81
C PRO A 122 3.48 9.86 -0.74
N ARG A 123 2.29 10.44 -0.55
CA ARG A 123 1.27 9.93 0.37
C ARG A 123 0.91 8.47 0.12
N GLY A 124 0.60 7.76 1.19
CA GLY A 124 0.23 6.35 1.16
C GLY A 124 1.41 5.40 0.97
N THR A 125 2.63 5.90 0.76
CA THR A 125 3.85 5.08 0.77
C THR A 125 4.04 4.41 2.11
N ILE A 126 4.32 3.11 2.10
CA ILE A 126 4.71 2.34 3.28
C ILE A 126 6.24 2.44 3.42
N ILE A 127 6.71 2.95 4.55
CA ILE A 127 8.12 3.04 4.91
C ILE A 127 8.44 1.93 5.92
N THR A 128 9.52 1.20 5.73
CA THR A 128 10.03 0.17 6.65
C THR A 128 11.43 0.52 7.13
N TRP A 129 11.64 0.49 8.44
CA TRP A 129 12.94 0.68 9.08
C TRP A 129 13.44 -0.67 9.60
N ARG A 130 14.71 -0.99 9.30
CA ARG A 130 15.35 -2.22 9.77
C ARG A 130 15.53 -2.20 11.30
N PRO A 131 15.77 -3.37 11.93
CA PRO A 131 15.95 -3.43 13.38
C PRO A 131 17.07 -2.52 13.88
N GLY A 132 16.80 -1.73 14.94
CA GLY A 132 17.74 -0.78 15.53
C GLY A 132 17.94 0.52 14.73
N GLN A 133 17.47 0.59 13.49
CA GLN A 133 17.56 1.78 12.66
C GLN A 133 16.81 2.94 13.31
N CYS A 134 17.41 4.12 13.34
CA CYS A 134 16.84 5.32 13.97
C CYS A 134 16.44 5.14 15.45
N GLY A 135 16.96 4.15 16.18
CA GLY A 135 16.50 3.87 17.55
C GLY A 135 15.11 3.22 17.62
N TYR A 136 14.58 2.71 16.52
CA TYR A 136 13.42 1.82 16.51
C TYR A 136 13.78 0.44 17.10
N HIS A 137 12.78 -0.43 17.23
CA HIS A 137 12.91 -1.69 17.94
C HIS A 137 14.06 -2.55 17.40
N ALA A 138 14.99 -2.93 18.30
CA ALA A 138 16.24 -3.62 17.96
C ALA A 138 16.08 -5.00 17.30
N ARG A 139 14.88 -5.61 17.40
CA ARG A 139 14.57 -6.92 16.79
C ARG A 139 13.55 -6.87 15.65
N TYR A 140 12.63 -5.91 15.67
CA TYR A 140 11.41 -5.98 14.86
C TYR A 140 11.34 -4.87 13.80
N GLY A 141 12.20 -3.85 13.89
CA GLY A 141 12.14 -2.68 13.02
C GLY A 141 10.95 -1.77 13.35
N HIS A 142 10.58 -0.94 12.38
CA HIS A 142 9.37 -0.11 12.42
C HIS A 142 8.77 -0.01 11.01
N VAL A 143 7.46 0.20 10.91
CA VAL A 143 6.78 0.39 9.62
C VAL A 143 5.75 1.49 9.79
N GLU A 144 5.57 2.34 8.77
CA GLU A 144 4.64 3.46 8.80
C GLU A 144 4.15 3.87 7.41
N ILE A 145 3.04 4.60 7.35
CA ILE A 145 2.40 5.09 6.13
C ILE A 145 2.56 6.60 6.06
N VAL A 146 3.12 7.13 4.97
CA VAL A 146 3.22 8.58 4.74
C VAL A 146 1.84 9.19 4.57
N VAL A 147 1.56 10.29 5.29
CA VAL A 147 0.20 10.87 5.35
C VAL A 147 0.07 12.28 4.79
N ASP A 148 1.17 12.96 4.47
CA ASP A 148 1.18 14.27 3.85
C ASP A 148 2.06 14.33 2.59
N ASP A 149 1.92 15.39 1.82
CA ASP A 149 2.64 15.59 0.55
C ASP A 149 4.05 16.16 0.75
N ALA A 150 4.34 16.66 1.96
CA ALA A 150 5.66 17.20 2.32
C ALA A 150 6.64 16.12 2.82
N SER A 151 6.19 14.86 2.85
CA SER A 151 6.94 13.75 3.45
C SER A 151 7.40 14.07 4.86
N SER A 152 6.61 14.83 5.61
CA SER A 152 6.96 15.32 6.93
C SER A 152 6.44 14.40 8.02
N ARG A 153 5.31 13.71 7.76
CA ARG A 153 4.63 12.84 8.72
C ARG A 153 4.26 11.49 8.14
N ALA A 154 4.31 10.49 9.02
CA ALA A 154 3.79 9.15 8.75
C ALA A 154 3.07 8.59 9.99
N CYS A 155 2.23 7.58 9.77
CA CYS A 155 1.39 6.96 10.79
C CYS A 155 1.52 5.43 10.77
N SER A 156 1.59 4.81 11.93
CA SER A 156 1.59 3.34 12.08
C SER A 156 0.84 2.88 13.31
N ASP A 157 1.41 3.17 14.47
CA ASP A 157 0.82 3.07 15.80
C ASP A 157 0.62 4.45 16.42
N TYR A 158 1.39 5.46 16.03
CA TYR A 158 1.14 6.87 16.23
C TYR A 158 1.46 7.62 14.94
N CYS A 159 0.98 8.87 14.83
CA CYS A 159 1.38 9.74 13.73
C CYS A 159 2.50 10.67 14.21
N GLY A 160 3.66 10.59 13.57
CA GLY A 160 4.86 11.33 13.96
C GLY A 160 5.62 11.90 12.78
N ALA A 161 6.70 12.62 13.09
CA ALA A 161 7.62 13.11 12.07
C ALA A 161 8.45 11.97 11.48
N ILE A 162 8.61 11.96 10.16
CA ILE A 162 9.48 11.00 9.47
C ILE A 162 10.93 11.31 9.81
N ARG A 163 11.70 10.30 10.20
CA ARG A 163 13.11 10.45 10.56
C ARG A 163 13.98 10.53 9.30
N LYS A 164 14.45 11.73 8.94
CA LYS A 164 15.17 12.00 7.68
C LYS A 164 16.63 11.54 7.64
N ASN A 165 17.29 11.48 8.80
CA ASN A 165 18.75 11.29 8.86
C ASN A 165 19.15 9.90 9.37
N CYS A 166 18.40 8.85 9.04
CA CYS A 166 18.58 7.56 9.68
C CYS A 166 18.66 6.35 8.75
N GLY A 167 19.32 6.53 7.60
CA GLY A 167 19.64 5.47 6.65
C GLY A 167 18.58 5.31 5.56
N ALA A 168 18.65 4.20 4.83
CA ALA A 168 17.76 3.90 3.72
C ALA A 168 16.64 2.94 4.17
N PRO A 169 15.41 3.44 4.44
CA PRO A 169 14.30 2.55 4.70
C PRO A 169 13.87 1.82 3.41
N GLY A 170 13.12 0.72 3.55
CA GLY A 170 12.32 0.22 2.44
C GLY A 170 11.16 1.17 2.18
N MET A 171 10.89 1.46 0.91
CA MET A 171 9.78 2.33 0.51
C MET A 171 8.90 1.59 -0.50
N TYR A 172 7.62 1.45 -0.18
CA TYR A 172 6.65 0.75 -1.01
C TYR A 172 5.54 1.72 -1.41
N VAL A 173 5.62 2.16 -2.65
CA VAL A 173 4.81 3.24 -3.20
C VAL A 173 3.53 2.65 -3.80
N PRO A 174 2.35 3.23 -3.52
CA PRO A 174 1.12 2.89 -4.22
C PRO A 174 1.31 3.17 -5.71
N VAL A 175 1.24 2.12 -6.52
CA VAL A 175 1.32 2.27 -7.97
C VAL A 175 -0.01 1.95 -8.60
N ARG A 176 -0.27 2.53 -9.77
CA ARG A 176 -1.35 2.05 -10.61
C ARG A 176 -1.05 0.59 -10.84
N SER A 177 -2.00 -0.31 -10.58
CA SER A 177 -1.87 -1.70 -10.97
C SER A 177 -1.36 -1.69 -12.41
N GLY A 178 -0.15 -2.18 -12.63
CA GLY A 178 0.54 -2.03 -13.92
C GLY A 178 -0.25 -2.73 -15.00
N GLY A 179 -1.20 -2.03 -15.60
CA GLY A 179 -1.88 -2.35 -16.86
C GLY A 179 -0.91 -2.14 -18.01
N GLY A 180 0.24 -2.82 -17.93
CA GLY A 180 1.19 -3.01 -19.03
C GLY A 180 0.78 -4.16 -19.95
N GLY A 181 -0.36 -4.80 -19.71
CA GLY A 181 -1.18 -5.27 -20.81
C GLY A 181 -2.07 -4.10 -21.19
N ALA A 182 -2.03 -3.65 -22.44
CA ALA A 182 -3.06 -2.77 -22.99
C ALA A 182 -4.40 -3.26 -22.43
N SER A 183 -5.16 -2.41 -21.73
CA SER A 183 -6.42 -2.83 -21.16
C SER A 183 -7.17 -3.58 -22.26
N SER A 184 -7.53 -4.85 -22.01
CA SER A 184 -8.40 -5.61 -22.92
C SER A 184 -9.74 -4.91 -23.16
N CYS A 185 -9.94 -3.82 -22.40
CA CYS A 185 -11.03 -2.89 -22.33
C CYS A 185 -10.91 -1.82 -23.42
N SER A 186 -11.84 -1.83 -24.37
CA SER A 186 -11.98 -0.78 -25.37
C SER A 186 -13.46 -0.51 -25.66
N VAL A 187 -13.80 0.74 -25.92
CA VAL A 187 -15.14 1.10 -26.37
C VAL A 187 -15.21 0.90 -27.88
N ALA A 188 -16.09 0.01 -28.33
CA ALA A 188 -16.26 -0.30 -29.74
C ALA A 188 -17.19 0.71 -30.45
N ALA A 189 -17.35 0.55 -31.77
CA ALA A 189 -18.17 1.44 -32.59
C ALA A 189 -19.66 1.45 -32.19
N ASP A 190 -20.14 0.37 -31.57
CA ASP A 190 -21.51 0.24 -31.03
C ASP A 190 -21.70 0.93 -29.67
N LYS A 191 -20.71 1.70 -29.22
CA LYS A 191 -20.70 2.44 -27.95
C LYS A 191 -20.71 1.57 -26.71
N LYS A 192 -20.38 0.28 -26.83
CA LYS A 192 -20.20 -0.61 -25.68
C LYS A 192 -18.73 -0.74 -25.33
N LEU A 193 -18.46 -0.87 -24.03
CA LEU A 193 -17.14 -1.24 -23.54
C LEU A 193 -17.01 -2.76 -23.58
N TYR A 194 -16.03 -3.29 -24.29
CA TYR A 194 -15.66 -4.71 -24.28
C TYR A 194 -14.42 -4.88 -23.43
N CYS A 195 -14.48 -5.68 -22.37
CA CYS A 195 -13.45 -5.66 -21.32
C CYS A 195 -13.35 -7.01 -20.60
N GLY A 196 -12.13 -7.38 -20.20
CA GLY A 196 -11.89 -8.47 -19.28
C GLY A 196 -12.50 -8.19 -17.90
N ASN A 197 -12.97 -9.23 -17.22
CA ASN A 197 -13.54 -9.12 -15.89
C ASN A 197 -13.20 -10.36 -15.04
N LYS A 198 -13.23 -10.20 -13.72
CA LYS A 198 -13.10 -11.33 -12.79
C LYS A 198 -14.21 -12.35 -13.04
N PRO A 199 -13.97 -13.66 -12.85
CA PRO A 199 -15.01 -14.66 -12.92
C PRO A 199 -15.95 -14.58 -11.70
N ASN A 200 -17.20 -15.00 -11.88
CA ASN A 200 -18.23 -15.08 -10.84
C ASN A 200 -18.53 -13.74 -10.13
N VAL A 201 -18.58 -12.65 -10.90
CA VAL A 201 -18.83 -11.31 -10.36
C VAL A 201 -20.33 -11.07 -10.19
N ALA A 202 -20.73 -10.64 -9.00
CA ALA A 202 -22.11 -10.28 -8.71
C ALA A 202 -22.56 -9.03 -9.49
N LEU A 203 -23.75 -9.11 -10.09
CA LEU A 203 -24.46 -7.98 -10.68
C LEU A 203 -25.47 -7.44 -9.69
N HIS A 204 -25.38 -6.16 -9.40
CA HIS A 204 -26.21 -5.49 -8.41
C HIS A 204 -27.36 -4.72 -9.08
N GLU A 205 -28.55 -4.73 -8.46
CA GLU A 205 -29.72 -3.99 -8.96
C GLU A 205 -29.45 -2.48 -9.08
N ARG A 206 -28.67 -1.93 -8.15
CA ARG A 206 -28.26 -0.52 -8.09
C ARG A 206 -26.73 -0.46 -8.04
N PRO A 207 -26.09 0.68 -8.39
CA PRO A 207 -24.64 0.81 -8.38
C PRO A 207 -24.09 1.00 -6.96
N THR A 208 -24.40 0.05 -6.09
CA THR A 208 -24.02 -0.03 -4.68
C THR A 208 -23.98 -1.49 -4.27
N ALA A 209 -22.93 -1.88 -3.56
CA ALA A 209 -22.70 -3.26 -3.13
C ALA A 209 -23.76 -3.76 -2.15
N GLY A 210 -24.49 -2.84 -1.48
CA GLY A 210 -25.58 -3.17 -0.56
C GLY A 210 -26.92 -3.47 -1.25
N SER A 211 -27.04 -3.28 -2.56
CA SER A 211 -28.27 -3.61 -3.29
C SER A 211 -28.35 -5.10 -3.65
N PRO A 212 -29.56 -5.64 -3.86
CA PRO A 212 -29.74 -7.04 -4.22
C PRO A 212 -28.87 -7.47 -5.41
N VAL A 213 -28.30 -8.67 -5.31
CA VAL A 213 -27.64 -9.32 -6.45
C VAL A 213 -28.72 -9.89 -7.36
N VAL A 214 -28.77 -9.41 -8.60
CA VAL A 214 -29.79 -9.78 -9.59
C VAL A 214 -29.30 -10.83 -10.58
N ASN A 215 -27.98 -10.94 -10.76
CA ASN A 215 -27.35 -11.90 -11.68
C ASN A 215 -25.85 -12.08 -11.35
N THR A 216 -25.13 -12.89 -12.13
CA THR A 216 -23.68 -13.11 -12.02
C THR A 216 -23.03 -13.05 -13.41
N LEU A 217 -21.84 -12.46 -13.53
CA LEU A 217 -20.94 -12.68 -14.68
C LEU A 217 -20.06 -13.90 -14.39
N ARG A 218 -20.28 -14.99 -15.13
CA ARG A 218 -19.47 -16.21 -15.12
C ARG A 218 -18.29 -16.09 -16.08
N SER A 219 -18.52 -15.45 -17.23
CA SER A 219 -17.51 -15.13 -18.23
C SER A 219 -16.40 -14.26 -17.64
N THR A 220 -15.20 -14.37 -18.21
CA THR A 220 -14.05 -13.51 -17.87
C THR A 220 -13.84 -12.37 -18.87
N HIS A 221 -14.73 -12.24 -19.83
CA HIS A 221 -14.76 -11.17 -20.80
C HIS A 221 -16.21 -10.87 -21.16
N SER A 222 -16.60 -9.61 -21.07
CA SER A 222 -17.98 -9.15 -21.20
C SER A 222 -18.05 -7.80 -21.92
N TRP A 223 -19.26 -7.41 -22.32
CA TRP A 223 -19.55 -6.08 -22.83
C TRP A 223 -20.44 -5.30 -21.87
N PHE A 224 -20.27 -3.99 -21.81
CA PHE A 224 -20.97 -3.09 -20.91
C PHE A 224 -21.58 -1.95 -21.72
N GLU A 225 -22.87 -1.69 -21.53
CA GLU A 225 -23.61 -0.73 -22.38
C GLU A 225 -23.34 0.71 -22.00
N CYS A 226 -23.19 0.95 -20.71
CA CYS A 226 -23.09 2.29 -20.18
C CYS A 226 -22.42 2.26 -18.81
N TRP A 227 -22.06 3.44 -18.32
CA TRP A 227 -21.50 3.63 -16.99
C TRP A 227 -22.40 4.52 -16.12
N PHE A 228 -22.23 4.43 -14.80
CA PHE A 228 -22.95 5.25 -13.84
C PHE A 228 -22.10 5.53 -12.59
N PRO A 229 -22.15 6.75 -12.02
CA PRO A 229 -21.50 7.02 -10.74
C PRO A 229 -22.29 6.39 -9.57
N GLY A 230 -21.63 5.53 -8.80
CA GLY A 230 -22.21 4.76 -7.72
C GLY A 230 -21.45 4.84 -6.39
N GLN A 231 -21.59 3.81 -5.57
CA GLN A 231 -20.86 3.67 -4.32
C GLN A 231 -19.35 3.54 -4.58
N MET A 232 -18.54 4.19 -3.75
CA MET A 232 -17.09 3.96 -3.70
C MET A 232 -16.80 2.47 -3.47
N HIS A 233 -15.89 1.91 -4.28
CA HIS A 233 -15.51 0.50 -4.22
C HIS A 233 -13.98 0.35 -4.16
N SER A 234 -13.49 -0.90 -4.11
CA SER A 234 -12.06 -1.17 -3.87
C SER A 234 -11.10 -0.69 -4.97
N GLY A 235 -11.63 -0.37 -6.14
CA GLY A 235 -10.91 0.31 -7.22
C GLY A 235 -10.58 1.79 -6.95
N GLY A 236 -11.03 2.37 -5.83
CA GLY A 236 -10.71 3.76 -5.45
C GLY A 236 -11.46 4.83 -6.26
N ASN A 237 -12.43 4.42 -7.07
CA ASN A 237 -13.33 5.32 -7.80
C ASN A 237 -14.80 4.90 -7.55
N THR A 238 -15.72 5.65 -8.16
CA THR A 238 -17.18 5.46 -8.03
C THR A 238 -17.81 4.97 -9.34
N THR A 239 -17.05 4.40 -10.27
CA THR A 239 -17.55 4.05 -11.61
C THR A 239 -18.12 2.65 -11.62
N TRP A 240 -19.38 2.53 -12.00
CA TRP A 240 -20.06 1.24 -12.16
C TRP A 240 -20.48 1.06 -13.61
N TYR A 241 -20.37 -0.16 -14.10
CA TYR A 241 -20.72 -0.51 -15.48
C TYR A 241 -22.00 -1.35 -15.51
N TRP A 242 -22.89 -1.06 -16.45
CA TRP A 242 -24.15 -1.77 -16.64
C TRP A 242 -24.02 -2.82 -17.73
N THR A 243 -24.44 -4.05 -17.44
CA THR A 243 -24.30 -5.18 -18.38
C THR A 243 -25.42 -6.21 -18.21
N LEU A 244 -25.42 -7.19 -19.09
CA LEU A 244 -26.27 -8.38 -19.06
C LEU A 244 -25.51 -9.52 -18.36
N GLY A 245 -26.07 -10.10 -17.31
CA GLY A 245 -25.42 -11.23 -16.64
C GLY A 245 -25.72 -12.59 -17.28
N ASP A 246 -24.95 -13.59 -16.88
CA ASP A 246 -24.88 -14.89 -17.56
C ASP A 246 -25.92 -15.90 -17.05
N ASP A 247 -26.31 -15.85 -15.77
CA ASP A 247 -27.12 -16.92 -15.16
C ASP A 247 -28.62 -16.83 -15.57
N ASN A 248 -29.20 -15.64 -15.58
CA ASN A 248 -30.65 -15.47 -15.81
C ASN A 248 -31.00 -14.33 -16.78
N ARG A 249 -30.01 -13.79 -17.50
CA ARG A 249 -30.15 -12.63 -18.40
C ARG A 249 -30.75 -11.37 -17.76
N ALA A 250 -30.82 -11.28 -16.43
CA ALA A 250 -31.11 -10.01 -15.78
C ALA A 250 -29.91 -9.07 -15.94
N ARG A 251 -30.21 -7.77 -16.03
CA ARG A 251 -29.21 -6.72 -16.17
C ARG A 251 -28.89 -6.14 -14.80
N GLY A 252 -27.64 -5.72 -14.62
CA GLY A 252 -27.15 -5.24 -13.33
C GLY A 252 -25.90 -4.39 -13.47
N PHE A 253 -25.56 -3.75 -12.36
CA PHE A 253 -24.35 -2.96 -12.21
C PHE A 253 -23.21 -3.80 -11.64
N VAL A 254 -22.01 -3.55 -12.13
CA VAL A 254 -20.77 -4.13 -11.60
C VAL A 254 -19.77 -3.00 -11.30
N PRO A 255 -19.03 -3.05 -10.18
CA PRO A 255 -18.05 -2.01 -9.88
C PRO A 255 -16.83 -2.14 -10.80
N ALA A 256 -16.22 -1.03 -11.20
CA ALA A 256 -15.02 -1.04 -12.05
C ALA A 256 -13.88 -1.89 -11.48
N SER A 257 -13.78 -2.01 -10.15
CA SER A 257 -12.82 -2.88 -9.46
C SER A 257 -12.90 -4.38 -9.80
N ALA A 258 -13.96 -4.80 -10.49
CA ALA A 258 -14.13 -6.16 -10.97
C ALA A 258 -13.77 -6.34 -12.46
N LEU A 259 -13.46 -5.26 -13.16
CA LEU A 259 -13.06 -5.22 -14.55
C LEU A 259 -11.55 -4.96 -14.66
N GLU A 260 -10.99 -5.24 -15.84
CA GLU A 260 -9.60 -4.94 -16.20
C GLU A 260 -9.46 -3.54 -16.84
N THR A 261 -10.33 -2.60 -16.45
CA THR A 261 -10.29 -1.22 -16.93
C THR A 261 -9.08 -0.46 -16.40
N SER A 262 -8.60 0.53 -17.15
CA SER A 262 -7.57 1.45 -16.66
C SER A 262 -8.18 2.50 -15.73
N ALA A 263 -7.34 3.09 -14.88
CA ALA A 263 -7.77 4.20 -14.01
C ALA A 263 -8.27 5.40 -14.82
N GLU A 264 -7.66 5.66 -15.98
CA GLU A 264 -8.04 6.75 -16.88
C GLU A 264 -9.43 6.52 -17.49
N LEU A 265 -9.73 5.28 -17.92
CA LEU A 265 -11.04 4.92 -18.42
C LEU A 265 -12.09 5.07 -17.32
N ASP A 266 -11.82 4.58 -16.11
CA ASP A 266 -12.76 4.66 -14.99
C ASP A 266 -13.01 6.10 -14.55
N GLN A 267 -12.00 6.98 -14.63
CA GLN A 267 -12.12 8.38 -14.24
C GLN A 267 -12.99 9.17 -15.23
N ASN A 268 -12.98 8.82 -16.52
CA ASN A 268 -13.78 9.49 -17.54
C ASN A 268 -14.20 8.53 -18.69
N PRO A 269 -15.18 7.64 -18.47
CA PRO A 269 -15.58 6.68 -19.51
C PRO A 269 -16.19 7.36 -20.74
N THR A 270 -16.80 8.53 -20.57
CA THR A 270 -17.35 9.34 -21.66
C THR A 270 -16.26 9.86 -22.60
N ALA A 271 -15.06 10.21 -22.10
CA ALA A 271 -13.95 10.58 -22.98
C ALA A 271 -13.47 9.41 -23.85
N ALA A 272 -13.65 8.17 -23.40
CA ALA A 272 -13.42 6.97 -24.21
C ALA A 272 -14.60 6.61 -25.13
N GLY A 273 -15.70 7.37 -25.08
CA GLY A 273 -16.88 7.20 -25.93
C GLY A 273 -17.97 6.30 -25.34
N LEU A 274 -17.85 5.84 -24.09
CA LEU A 274 -18.90 5.09 -23.42
C LEU A 274 -19.99 6.03 -22.90
N VAL A 275 -21.25 5.72 -23.19
CA VAL A 275 -22.39 6.55 -22.78
C VAL A 275 -22.71 6.35 -21.29
N ARG A 276 -23.24 7.39 -20.64
CA ARG A 276 -23.74 7.26 -19.27
C ARG A 276 -25.13 6.60 -19.29
N CYS A 277 -25.44 5.79 -18.30
CA CYS A 277 -26.74 5.13 -18.25
C CYS A 277 -27.87 6.15 -18.08
N GLY A 278 -28.81 6.16 -19.02
CA GLY A 278 -29.97 7.06 -19.03
C GLY A 278 -29.81 8.32 -19.89
N ASP A 279 -28.63 8.52 -20.49
CA ASP A 279 -28.43 9.49 -21.59
C ASP A 279 -28.92 8.89 -22.93
#